data_AF-A0A934DMU8-F1
#
_entry.id   AF-A0A934DMU8-F1
#
_cell.length_a   1.000
_cell.length_b   1.000
_cell.length_c   1.000
_cell.angle_alpha   90.00
_cell.angle_beta   90.00
_cell.angle_gamma   90.00
#
_symmetry.space_group_name_H-M   'P 1'
#
loop_
_entity.id
_entity.type
_entity.pdbx_description
1 polymer ?
#
loop_
_entity_poly.entity_id
_entity_poly.type
_entity_poly.pdbx_seq_one_letter_code
_entity_poly.pdbx_strand_id
1 'polypeptide(L)'
;MPRRLCLVIMLAALTALAAPELALALGQPLSPSPQERQALELAKGKLPGAIVFASRRDGKWRLYRVNADGSGLVRLSTHQANERRPYFCQGGKVLFFQSDRAGQPQVWRSDPGLGGAKLVSPAGRAEWLHGVSEDGKRLLVRIGDQPGDYLLRFLDSGREVAVDFPGWGARQGWVDAALSPDGRRLGVLFQPRGGGQPKQAVYYMEVDDDGRLRGIREVSDGCMVGWRPDSQVFLTCRRTPAGTSLWESAPDGHKERLTEGRQWEYWPAYSPDAQYIVYGASPSDQHDSDTGNYEIHVRRTGGGEPLRLTFHSAPDLEPAWTGAALAAKDPAGQAPGAELIYEAEAYHHPPGQVVADGQASEGKAVLVPRSSPGASVVHGQYDYLPAGSYVARFRLRAAAVGGQGPLARLDVAKGGGKVLASREVRPKDLPGGGYTEIELAFELDKPGKDLECRVAFIPGAADLYIDRITVTAAPPHLSGYLKRLLNKSLGRGE
;
A
#
# COMPACT_ATOMS: atom_id res chain seq x y z
N MET A 1 -58.47 -34.41 -30.00
CA MET A 1 -57.61 -35.08 -28.98
C MET A 1 -56.23 -35.34 -29.59
N PRO A 2 -55.13 -35.30 -28.82
CA PRO A 2 -54.14 -34.22 -28.93
C PRO A 2 -52.70 -34.66 -29.26
N ARG A 3 -51.85 -33.63 -29.46
CA ARG A 3 -50.38 -33.53 -29.35
C ARG A 3 -49.63 -34.79 -28.83
N ARG A 4 -48.62 -35.25 -29.58
CA ARG A 4 -47.50 -36.08 -29.10
C ARG A 4 -46.23 -35.24 -29.21
N LEU A 5 -45.74 -34.61 -28.13
CA LEU A 5 -44.83 -35.15 -27.12
C LEU A 5 -43.62 -35.87 -27.75
N CYS A 6 -42.58 -35.11 -28.10
CA CYS A 6 -41.24 -35.68 -28.29
C CYS A 6 -40.54 -35.72 -26.92
N LEU A 7 -40.24 -36.94 -26.53
CA LEU A 7 -39.62 -37.35 -25.29
C LEU A 7 -38.15 -36.89 -25.25
N VAL A 8 -37.81 -36.19 -24.18
CA VAL A 8 -36.44 -35.87 -23.78
C VAL A 8 -35.75 -37.17 -23.35
N ILE A 9 -34.61 -37.50 -23.95
CA ILE A 9 -33.68 -38.50 -23.42
C ILE A 9 -32.52 -37.74 -22.77
N MET A 10 -32.52 -37.72 -21.44
CA MET A 10 -31.35 -37.43 -20.61
C MET A 10 -30.53 -38.72 -20.43
N LEU A 11 -29.23 -38.68 -20.68
CA LEU A 11 -28.12 -39.06 -19.78
C LEU A 11 -26.86 -39.37 -20.59
N ALA A 12 -25.84 -38.53 -20.43
CA ALA A 12 -24.46 -38.97 -20.33
C ALA A 12 -23.79 -38.06 -19.28
N ALA A 13 -23.73 -38.55 -18.06
CA ALA A 13 -23.07 -37.87 -16.95
C ALA A 13 -21.56 -37.91 -17.19
N LEU A 14 -21.00 -36.82 -17.72
CA LEU A 14 -19.61 -36.48 -17.45
C LEU A 14 -19.57 -35.88 -16.04
N THR A 15 -19.23 -36.69 -15.06
CA THR A 15 -18.76 -36.18 -13.77
C THR A 15 -17.42 -35.47 -14.00
N ALA A 16 -17.50 -34.20 -14.37
CA ALA A 16 -16.41 -33.28 -14.06
C ALA A 16 -16.27 -33.33 -12.53
N LEU A 17 -15.14 -33.87 -12.04
CA LEU A 17 -14.71 -33.55 -10.69
C LEU A 17 -14.46 -32.04 -10.69
N ALA A 18 -15.49 -31.27 -10.35
CA ALA A 18 -15.28 -29.94 -9.80
C ALA A 18 -14.48 -30.17 -8.52
N ALA A 19 -13.18 -29.88 -8.57
CA ALA A 19 -12.45 -29.62 -7.34
C ALA A 19 -13.28 -28.57 -6.59
N PRO A 20 -13.60 -28.76 -5.30
CA PRO A 20 -14.22 -27.70 -4.55
C PRO A 20 -13.22 -26.55 -4.57
N GLU A 21 -13.56 -25.46 -5.25
CA GLU A 21 -12.94 -24.18 -4.96
C GLU A 21 -13.28 -23.92 -3.50
N LEU A 22 -12.35 -24.28 -2.61
CA LEU A 22 -12.33 -23.69 -1.29
C LEU A 22 -12.27 -22.19 -1.57
N ALA A 23 -13.36 -21.48 -1.32
CA ALA A 23 -13.34 -20.04 -1.23
C ALA A 23 -12.24 -19.70 -0.20
N LEU A 24 -11.06 -19.36 -0.71
CA LEU A 24 -9.94 -18.95 0.13
C LEU A 24 -10.44 -17.73 0.89
N ALA A 25 -10.43 -17.80 2.22
CA ALA A 25 -10.77 -16.65 3.04
C ALA A 25 -9.86 -15.48 2.63
N LEU A 26 -10.45 -14.35 2.22
CA LEU A 26 -9.71 -13.14 1.89
C LEU A 26 -8.76 -12.81 3.04
N GLY A 27 -7.50 -12.50 2.73
CA GLY A 27 -6.51 -12.12 3.75
C GLY A 27 -5.50 -13.20 4.16
N GLN A 28 -5.52 -14.38 3.52
CA GLN A 28 -4.54 -15.45 3.73
C GLN A 28 -3.34 -15.38 2.77
N PRO A 29 -2.10 -15.62 3.24
CA PRO A 29 -0.94 -15.79 2.38
C PRO A 29 -1.11 -17.03 1.49
N LEU A 30 -0.67 -16.91 0.24
CA LEU A 30 -0.62 -18.02 -0.71
C LEU A 30 0.83 -18.49 -0.87
N SER A 31 1.00 -19.77 -1.16
CA SER A 31 2.32 -20.29 -1.52
C SER A 31 2.45 -20.32 -3.05
N PRO A 32 3.60 -19.89 -3.61
CA PRO A 32 3.88 -20.07 -5.03
C PRO A 32 3.82 -21.55 -5.42
N SER A 33 3.44 -21.85 -6.66
CA SER A 33 3.60 -23.17 -7.27
C SER A 33 5.10 -23.52 -7.43
N PRO A 34 5.45 -24.81 -7.67
CA PRO A 34 6.84 -25.19 -7.98
C PRO A 34 7.43 -24.40 -9.16
N GLN A 35 6.65 -24.16 -10.21
CA GLN A 35 7.07 -23.38 -11.38
C GLN A 35 7.32 -21.92 -11.02
N GLU A 36 6.42 -21.29 -10.26
CA GLU A 36 6.58 -19.90 -9.81
C GLU A 36 7.80 -19.75 -8.89
N ARG A 37 8.04 -20.71 -7.98
CA ARG A 37 9.27 -20.73 -7.16
C ARG A 37 10.51 -20.79 -8.02
N GLN A 38 10.55 -21.69 -9.01
CA GLN A 38 11.68 -21.82 -9.90
C GLN A 38 11.91 -20.53 -10.72
N ALA A 39 10.84 -19.91 -11.21
CA ALA A 39 10.93 -18.65 -11.95
C ALA A 39 11.49 -17.52 -11.08
N LEU A 40 11.03 -17.39 -9.84
CA LEU A 40 11.56 -16.43 -8.87
C LEU A 40 13.05 -16.66 -8.59
N GLU A 41 13.46 -17.91 -8.33
CA GLU A 41 14.88 -18.24 -8.12
C GLU A 41 15.75 -17.90 -9.35
N LEU A 42 15.23 -18.15 -10.56
CA LEU A 42 15.93 -17.80 -11.78
C LEU A 42 16.00 -16.29 -12.03
N ALA A 43 15.06 -15.50 -11.51
CA ALA A 43 15.00 -14.06 -11.68
C ALA A 43 15.89 -13.29 -10.69
N LYS A 44 16.22 -13.88 -9.52
CA LYS A 44 17.02 -13.24 -8.45
C LYS A 44 18.26 -12.54 -8.99
N GLY A 45 18.39 -11.25 -8.69
CA GLY A 45 19.50 -10.38 -9.07
C GLY A 45 19.56 -10.03 -10.56
N LYS A 46 18.60 -10.45 -11.39
CA LYS A 46 18.61 -10.23 -12.85
C LYS A 46 17.66 -9.12 -13.31
N LEU A 47 16.70 -8.74 -12.48
CA LEU A 47 15.72 -7.70 -12.80
C LEU A 47 16.01 -6.41 -12.02
N PRO A 48 16.13 -5.25 -12.69
CA PRO A 48 16.52 -4.01 -12.04
C PRO A 48 15.33 -3.33 -11.34
N GLY A 49 15.59 -2.69 -10.20
CA GLY A 49 14.61 -1.85 -9.54
C GLY A 49 13.69 -2.58 -8.55
N ALA A 50 12.79 -1.80 -7.98
CA ALA A 50 11.74 -2.27 -7.11
C ALA A 50 10.39 -1.73 -7.56
N ILE A 51 9.34 -2.42 -7.14
CA ILE A 51 7.94 -2.11 -7.42
C ILE A 51 7.30 -1.76 -6.09
N VAL A 52 6.63 -0.61 -6.05
CA VAL A 52 5.76 -0.24 -4.93
C VAL A 52 4.32 -0.39 -5.36
N PHE A 53 3.48 -0.97 -4.51
CA PHE A 53 2.09 -1.26 -4.81
C PHE A 53 1.23 -1.15 -3.57
N ALA A 54 -0.07 -0.96 -3.76
CA ALA A 54 -1.05 -0.95 -2.67
C ALA A 54 -1.51 -2.38 -2.36
N SER A 55 -1.54 -2.77 -1.09
CA SER A 55 -2.03 -4.08 -0.66
C SER A 55 -2.98 -3.96 0.51
N ARG A 56 -4.00 -4.82 0.52
CA ARG A 56 -4.92 -5.01 1.65
C ARG A 56 -4.64 -6.29 2.44
N ARG A 57 -3.47 -6.91 2.25
CA ARG A 57 -3.07 -8.17 2.94
C ARG A 57 -3.11 -8.11 4.45
N ASP A 58 -3.03 -6.90 4.98
CA ASP A 58 -3.04 -6.58 6.39
C ASP A 58 -4.38 -5.91 6.81
N GLY A 59 -5.47 -6.05 6.05
CA GLY A 59 -6.81 -5.54 6.39
C GLY A 59 -7.05 -4.05 6.06
N LYS A 60 -6.01 -3.22 6.07
CA LYS A 60 -6.01 -1.84 5.55
C LYS A 60 -5.16 -1.71 4.29
N TRP A 61 -5.48 -0.74 3.44
CA TRP A 61 -4.65 -0.40 2.30
C TRP A 61 -3.32 0.18 2.75
N ARG A 62 -2.22 -0.48 2.39
CA ARG A 62 -0.86 -0.08 2.71
C ARG A 62 0.03 -0.17 1.50
N LEU A 63 1.10 0.61 1.48
CA LEU A 63 2.11 0.54 0.44
C LEU A 63 3.15 -0.53 0.81
N TYR A 64 3.41 -1.42 -0.13
CA TYR A 64 4.44 -2.45 -0.05
C TYR A 64 5.46 -2.25 -1.15
N ARG A 65 6.66 -2.77 -0.94
CA ARG A 65 7.74 -2.84 -1.91
C ARG A 65 8.13 -4.28 -2.13
N VAL A 66 8.39 -4.65 -3.37
CA VAL A 66 9.07 -5.90 -3.75
C VAL A 66 10.15 -5.56 -4.77
N ASN A 67 11.28 -6.24 -4.73
CA ASN A 67 12.27 -6.12 -5.80
C ASN A 67 11.67 -6.68 -7.12
N ALA A 68 12.10 -6.17 -8.27
CA ALA A 68 11.59 -6.62 -9.57
C ALA A 68 11.85 -8.12 -9.83
N ASP A 69 12.80 -8.72 -9.11
CA ASP A 69 13.09 -10.16 -9.13
C ASP A 69 12.24 -11.00 -8.15
N GLY A 70 11.32 -10.37 -7.41
CA GLY A 70 10.41 -11.00 -6.45
C GLY A 70 10.98 -11.19 -5.04
N SER A 71 12.23 -10.80 -4.81
CA SER A 71 12.82 -10.79 -3.46
C SER A 71 12.41 -9.53 -2.66
N GLY A 72 12.72 -9.52 -1.37
CA GLY A 72 12.65 -8.29 -0.56
C GLY A 72 11.25 -7.70 -0.39
N LEU A 73 10.20 -8.53 -0.42
CA LEU A 73 8.83 -8.10 -0.16
C LEU A 73 8.70 -7.56 1.28
N VAL A 74 8.38 -6.28 1.40
CA VAL A 74 8.31 -5.57 2.68
C VAL A 74 7.20 -4.51 2.65
N ARG A 75 6.58 -4.26 3.80
CA ARG A 75 5.66 -3.13 3.99
C ARG A 75 6.46 -1.83 4.09
N LEU A 76 6.11 -0.83 3.29
CA LEU A 76 6.72 0.51 3.36
C LEU A 76 5.96 1.42 4.33
N SER A 77 4.63 1.43 4.28
CA SER A 77 3.86 2.39 5.06
C SER A 77 3.58 1.95 6.48
N THR A 78 3.74 2.84 7.46
CA THR A 78 3.56 2.53 8.89
C THR A 78 2.31 3.16 9.48
N HIS A 79 1.84 4.26 8.90
CA HIS A 79 0.66 4.99 9.36
C HIS A 79 -0.62 4.12 9.34
N GLN A 80 -1.58 4.47 10.20
CA GLN A 80 -2.88 3.80 10.34
C GLN A 80 -3.89 4.13 9.23
N ALA A 81 -3.49 4.99 8.28
CA ALA A 81 -4.31 5.44 7.18
C ALA A 81 -4.37 4.39 6.06
N ASN A 82 -5.40 4.46 5.23
CA ASN A 82 -5.36 3.81 3.93
C ASN A 82 -4.42 4.58 3.01
N GLU A 83 -3.47 3.86 2.42
CA GLU A 83 -2.47 4.42 1.52
C GLU A 83 -2.40 3.63 0.22
N ARG A 84 -2.54 4.35 -0.90
CA ARG A 84 -2.74 3.80 -2.24
C ARG A 84 -2.10 4.70 -3.30
N ARG A 85 -2.17 4.25 -4.56
CA ARG A 85 -1.80 5.03 -5.76
C ARG A 85 -0.40 5.66 -5.69
N PRO A 86 0.66 4.85 -5.60
CA PRO A 86 2.03 5.36 -5.65
C PRO A 86 2.35 5.90 -7.05
N TYR A 87 2.96 7.09 -7.13
CA TYR A 87 3.50 7.68 -8.35
C TYR A 87 4.90 8.22 -8.08
N PHE A 88 5.87 7.79 -8.88
CA PHE A 88 7.24 8.26 -8.79
C PHE A 88 7.53 9.34 -9.83
N CYS A 89 8.39 10.28 -9.48
CA CYS A 89 8.96 11.25 -10.42
C CYS A 89 10.43 11.58 -10.04
N GLN A 90 11.06 12.43 -10.84
CA GLN A 90 12.44 12.90 -10.69
C GLN A 90 13.46 11.75 -10.63
N GLY A 91 13.29 10.77 -11.52
CA GLY A 91 14.10 9.55 -11.56
C GLY A 91 13.85 8.62 -10.39
N GLY A 92 12.66 8.67 -9.80
CA GLY A 92 12.29 7.85 -8.65
C GLY A 92 12.71 8.42 -7.29
N LYS A 93 13.10 9.70 -7.23
CA LYS A 93 13.53 10.37 -5.99
C LYS A 93 12.39 10.91 -5.15
N VAL A 94 11.22 11.11 -5.75
CA VAL A 94 10.04 11.64 -5.07
C VAL A 94 8.89 10.67 -5.30
N LEU A 95 8.19 10.34 -4.21
CA LEU A 95 6.97 9.54 -4.22
C LEU A 95 5.79 10.46 -3.91
N PHE A 96 4.79 10.45 -4.77
CA PHE A 96 3.45 10.92 -4.47
C PHE A 96 2.55 9.73 -4.20
N PHE A 97 1.65 9.85 -3.24
CA PHE A 97 0.71 8.79 -2.90
C PHE A 97 -0.56 9.38 -2.31
N GLN A 98 -1.62 8.60 -2.31
CA GLN A 98 -2.86 8.96 -1.63
C GLN A 98 -2.82 8.46 -0.20
N SER A 99 -3.24 9.27 0.77
CA SER A 99 -3.42 8.87 2.17
C SER A 99 -4.64 9.55 2.77
N ASP A 100 -5.43 8.80 3.55
CA ASP A 100 -6.55 9.32 4.32
C ASP A 100 -6.18 9.77 5.75
N ARG A 101 -4.88 9.93 6.04
CA ARG A 101 -4.37 10.30 7.37
C ARG A 101 -4.89 11.64 7.94
N ALA A 102 -5.42 12.51 7.09
CA ALA A 102 -6.05 13.77 7.47
C ALA A 102 -7.59 13.66 7.62
N GLY A 103 -8.13 12.44 7.68
CA GLY A 103 -9.56 12.16 7.83
C GLY A 103 -10.31 11.93 6.51
N GLN A 104 -9.64 12.09 5.37
CA GLN A 104 -10.20 11.96 4.03
C GLN A 104 -9.10 11.72 2.99
N PRO A 105 -9.39 11.12 1.82
CA PRO A 105 -8.40 10.88 0.78
C PRO A 105 -7.71 12.19 0.35
N GLN A 106 -6.39 12.28 0.49
CA GLN A 106 -5.61 13.42 0.04
C GLN A 106 -4.29 12.98 -0.59
N VAL A 107 -3.66 13.87 -1.35
CA VAL A 107 -2.36 13.63 -1.99
C VAL A 107 -1.23 14.07 -1.05
N TRP A 108 -0.27 13.17 -0.84
CA TRP A 108 0.93 13.36 -0.04
C TRP A 108 2.15 13.16 -0.92
N ARG A 109 3.26 13.81 -0.55
CA ARG A 109 4.59 13.61 -1.15
C ARG A 109 5.59 13.20 -0.09
N SER A 110 6.54 12.36 -0.43
CA SER A 110 7.61 11.89 0.46
C SER A 110 8.86 11.55 -0.34
N ASP A 111 9.91 11.16 0.38
CA ASP A 111 10.96 10.34 -0.23
C ASP A 111 10.42 8.94 -0.62
N PRO A 112 11.16 8.13 -1.40
CA PRO A 112 10.72 6.83 -1.87
C PRO A 112 10.48 5.80 -0.75
N GLY A 113 11.11 6.00 0.41
CA GLY A 113 10.93 5.18 1.60
C GLY A 113 9.82 5.68 2.53
N LEU A 114 8.98 6.62 2.07
CA LEU A 114 7.93 7.30 2.84
C LEU A 114 8.43 8.22 3.97
N GLY A 115 9.73 8.50 4.02
CA GLY A 115 10.32 9.48 4.92
C GLY A 115 9.92 10.91 4.55
N GLY A 116 9.70 11.74 5.57
CA GLY A 116 9.41 13.15 5.41
C GLY A 116 8.10 13.45 4.67
N ALA A 117 7.08 12.59 4.81
CA ALA A 117 5.79 12.76 4.16
C ALA A 117 5.14 14.12 4.47
N LYS A 118 4.69 14.83 3.44
CA LYS A 118 4.04 16.15 3.51
C LYS A 118 2.76 16.18 2.69
N LEU A 119 1.73 16.82 3.24
CA LEU A 119 0.47 17.06 2.55
C LEU A 119 0.69 18.00 1.35
N VAL A 120 0.12 17.62 0.20
CA VAL A 120 0.16 18.41 -1.05
C VAL A 120 -1.22 18.99 -1.36
N SER A 121 -2.28 18.25 -1.06
CA SER A 121 -3.66 18.74 -1.21
C SER A 121 -3.95 19.93 -0.28
N PRO A 122 -4.81 20.88 -0.69
CA PRO A 122 -5.39 21.85 0.23
C PRO A 122 -6.10 21.15 1.40
N ALA A 123 -5.98 21.72 2.60
CA ALA A 123 -6.59 21.17 3.80
C ALA A 123 -8.11 21.03 3.63
N GLY A 124 -8.66 19.89 4.06
CA GLY A 124 -10.10 19.65 4.07
C GLY A 124 -10.74 19.38 2.69
N ARG A 125 -9.96 19.25 1.60
CA ARG A 125 -10.47 18.80 0.30
C ARG A 125 -10.04 17.37 -0.02
N ALA A 126 -11.02 16.51 -0.31
CA ALA A 126 -10.76 15.14 -0.74
C ALA A 126 -10.26 15.11 -2.19
N GLU A 127 -9.16 14.39 -2.44
CA GLU A 127 -8.48 14.33 -3.74
C GLU A 127 -7.94 12.93 -4.02
N TRP A 128 -8.08 12.50 -5.27
CA TRP A 128 -7.49 11.26 -5.76
C TRP A 128 -6.45 11.58 -6.82
N LEU A 129 -5.25 11.02 -6.68
CA LEU A 129 -4.16 11.23 -7.64
C LEU A 129 -4.38 10.38 -8.90
N HIS A 130 -4.20 10.99 -10.06
CA HIS A 130 -4.35 10.34 -11.38
C HIS A 130 -3.14 10.54 -12.30
N GLY A 131 -2.11 11.26 -11.84
CA GLY A 131 -0.84 11.35 -12.54
C GLY A 131 0.02 12.50 -12.04
N VAL A 132 1.33 12.35 -12.23
CA VAL A 132 2.36 13.34 -11.87
C VAL A 132 3.31 13.44 -13.05
N SER A 133 3.72 14.65 -13.43
CA SER A 133 4.80 14.84 -14.40
C SER A 133 6.16 14.43 -13.80
N GLU A 134 7.09 13.99 -14.64
CA GLU A 134 8.41 13.49 -14.26
C GLU A 134 9.26 14.56 -13.57
N ASP A 135 9.05 15.83 -13.87
CA ASP A 135 9.67 16.95 -13.15
C ASP A 135 9.05 17.21 -11.75
N GLY A 136 7.92 16.58 -11.45
CA GLY A 136 7.16 16.73 -10.21
C GLY A 136 6.37 18.03 -10.11
N LYS A 137 6.18 18.78 -11.21
CA LYS A 137 5.60 20.12 -11.20
C LYS A 137 4.11 20.17 -11.52
N ARG A 138 3.58 19.16 -12.22
CA ARG A 138 2.17 19.09 -12.63
C ARG A 138 1.53 17.82 -12.07
N LEU A 139 0.36 17.98 -11.44
CA LEU A 139 -0.44 16.88 -10.92
C LEU A 139 -1.82 16.91 -11.56
N LEU A 140 -2.31 15.75 -11.98
CA LEU A 140 -3.72 15.56 -12.29
C LEU A 140 -4.39 14.95 -11.06
N VAL A 141 -5.34 15.67 -10.50
CA VAL A 141 -6.11 15.22 -9.33
C VAL A 141 -7.59 15.23 -9.66
N ARG A 142 -8.31 14.21 -9.21
CA ARG A 142 -9.77 14.21 -9.21
C ARG A 142 -10.26 14.82 -7.91
N ILE A 143 -11.22 15.74 -7.99
CA ILE A 143 -11.85 16.40 -6.84
C ILE A 143 -13.33 15.98 -6.77
N GLY A 144 -13.77 15.46 -5.63
CA GLY A 144 -15.15 14.97 -5.47
C GLY A 144 -15.46 13.62 -6.15
N ASP A 145 -16.73 13.23 -6.03
CA ASP A 145 -17.19 11.87 -6.36
C ASP A 145 -17.71 11.73 -7.80
N GLN A 146 -17.88 12.84 -8.53
CA GLN A 146 -18.41 12.79 -9.88
C GLN A 146 -17.29 12.43 -10.89
N PRO A 147 -17.55 11.50 -11.81
CA PRO A 147 -16.65 11.25 -12.93
C PRO A 147 -16.40 12.52 -13.74
N GLY A 148 -15.15 12.82 -14.06
CA GLY A 148 -14.77 13.99 -14.86
C GLY A 148 -14.41 15.26 -14.07
N ASP A 149 -14.60 15.29 -12.75
CA ASP A 149 -14.19 16.43 -11.92
C ASP A 149 -12.68 16.41 -11.66
N TYR A 150 -11.90 16.83 -12.65
CA TYR A 150 -10.43 16.87 -12.58
C TYR A 150 -9.89 18.30 -12.47
N LEU A 151 -8.82 18.45 -11.70
CA LEU A 151 -7.96 19.63 -11.70
C LEU A 151 -6.56 19.26 -12.19
N LEU A 152 -5.99 20.14 -13.02
CA LEU A 152 -4.55 20.18 -13.24
C LEU A 152 -3.93 21.20 -12.27
N ARG A 153 -3.08 20.72 -11.38
CA ARG A 153 -2.36 21.53 -10.39
C ARG A 153 -0.92 21.77 -10.81
N PHE A 154 -0.47 23.01 -10.72
CA PHE A 154 0.91 23.44 -10.94
C PHE A 154 1.58 23.74 -9.59
N LEU A 155 2.50 22.89 -9.14
CA LEU A 155 3.08 23.00 -7.79
C LEU A 155 4.00 24.21 -7.62
N ASP A 156 4.69 24.64 -8.67
CA ASP A 156 5.61 25.78 -8.61
C ASP A 156 4.89 27.10 -8.30
N SER A 157 3.66 27.26 -8.82
CA SER A 157 2.88 28.49 -8.67
C SER A 157 1.68 28.35 -7.71
N GLY A 158 1.32 27.12 -7.34
CA GLY A 158 0.09 26.83 -6.60
C GLY A 158 -1.19 26.99 -7.44
N ARG A 159 -1.07 27.25 -8.75
CA ARG A 159 -2.22 27.43 -9.65
C ARG A 159 -2.96 26.10 -9.85
N GLU A 160 -4.28 26.14 -9.83
CA GLU A 160 -5.15 25.02 -10.17
C GLU A 160 -6.07 25.41 -11.32
N VAL A 161 -6.21 24.50 -12.29
CA VAL A 161 -7.05 24.70 -13.48
C VAL A 161 -8.02 23.54 -13.59
N ALA A 162 -9.31 23.83 -13.66
CA ALA A 162 -10.31 22.80 -13.93
C ALA A 162 -10.10 22.22 -15.33
N VAL A 163 -10.11 20.90 -15.42
CA VAL A 163 -9.94 20.18 -16.68
C VAL A 163 -11.29 20.14 -17.38
N ASP A 164 -11.42 20.94 -18.44
CA ASP A 164 -12.60 20.94 -19.29
C ASP A 164 -12.38 19.98 -20.48
N PHE A 165 -13.16 18.91 -20.54
CA PHE A 165 -13.14 17.96 -21.65
C PHE A 165 -14.03 18.48 -22.79
N PRO A 166 -13.45 18.98 -23.90
CA PRO A 166 -14.19 19.77 -24.88
C PRO A 166 -15.36 18.99 -25.50
N GLY A 167 -16.58 19.45 -25.24
CA GLY A 167 -17.80 18.82 -25.75
C GLY A 167 -18.21 17.53 -25.05
N TRP A 168 -17.49 17.10 -24.00
CA TRP A 168 -17.70 15.84 -23.28
C TRP A 168 -18.02 16.02 -21.80
N GLY A 169 -18.45 17.22 -21.40
CA GLY A 169 -18.59 17.57 -19.98
C GLY A 169 -19.26 16.48 -19.14
N ALA A 170 -18.89 16.37 -17.86
CA ALA A 170 -19.18 15.29 -16.88
C ALA A 170 -20.62 14.71 -16.85
N ARG A 171 -21.58 15.36 -17.51
CA ARG A 171 -22.95 14.87 -17.70
C ARG A 171 -23.10 13.82 -18.81
N GLN A 172 -22.22 13.82 -19.83
CA GLN A 172 -22.37 12.98 -21.03
C GLN A 172 -21.85 11.54 -20.87
N GLY A 173 -21.00 11.27 -19.89
CA GLY A 173 -20.37 9.97 -19.73
C GLY A 173 -19.52 9.86 -18.48
N TRP A 174 -18.97 8.66 -18.27
CA TRP A 174 -17.92 8.42 -17.30
C TRP A 174 -16.57 8.72 -17.94
N VAL A 175 -15.71 9.42 -17.19
CA VAL A 175 -14.39 9.85 -17.63
C VAL A 175 -13.37 9.44 -16.59
N ASP A 176 -12.30 8.81 -17.04
CA ASP A 176 -11.06 8.67 -16.29
C ASP A 176 -9.89 9.18 -17.13
N ALA A 177 -8.89 9.75 -16.48
CA ALA A 177 -7.80 10.43 -17.13
C ALA A 177 -6.47 10.18 -16.42
N ALA A 178 -5.39 10.22 -17.20
CA ALA A 178 -4.02 10.10 -16.69
C ALA A 178 -3.10 11.13 -17.36
N LEU A 179 -2.30 11.83 -16.56
CA LEU A 179 -1.31 12.80 -17.02
C LEU A 179 -0.06 12.10 -17.56
N SER A 180 0.45 12.55 -18.71
CA SER A 180 1.70 12.05 -19.28
C SER A 180 2.92 12.43 -18.42
N PRO A 181 4.00 11.64 -18.46
CA PRO A 181 5.25 11.96 -17.76
C PRO A 181 5.81 13.35 -18.12
N ASP A 182 5.73 13.80 -19.36
CA ASP A 182 6.17 15.14 -19.74
C ASP A 182 5.21 16.27 -19.28
N GLY A 183 4.03 15.92 -18.75
CA GLY A 183 3.00 16.84 -18.30
C GLY A 183 2.30 17.62 -19.41
N ARG A 184 2.49 17.24 -20.69
CA ARG A 184 1.94 17.94 -21.85
C ARG A 184 0.74 17.24 -22.48
N ARG A 185 0.33 16.07 -21.98
CA ARG A 185 -0.81 15.32 -22.53
C ARG A 185 -1.66 14.68 -21.44
N LEU A 186 -2.94 14.53 -21.72
CA LEU A 186 -3.86 13.67 -20.98
C LEU A 186 -4.28 12.51 -21.86
N GLY A 187 -4.18 11.29 -21.35
CA GLY A 187 -4.87 10.15 -21.91
C GLY A 187 -6.19 9.99 -21.16
N VAL A 188 -7.28 9.81 -21.89
CA VAL A 188 -8.64 9.93 -21.39
C VAL A 188 -9.44 8.71 -21.82
N LEU A 189 -9.92 7.93 -20.86
CA LEU A 189 -10.95 6.94 -21.09
C LEU A 189 -12.32 7.62 -21.01
N PHE A 190 -13.09 7.54 -22.08
CA PHE A 190 -14.46 8.05 -22.13
C PHE A 190 -15.44 6.90 -22.31
N GLN A 191 -16.54 6.90 -21.55
CA GLN A 191 -17.66 5.98 -21.70
C GLN A 191 -18.99 6.75 -21.70
N PRO A 192 -19.76 6.78 -22.80
CA PRO A 192 -21.00 7.55 -22.89
C PRO A 192 -22.15 6.94 -22.06
N ARG A 193 -23.02 7.79 -21.48
CA ARG A 193 -24.17 7.36 -20.66
C ARG A 193 -25.34 6.71 -21.41
N GLY A 194 -25.36 6.75 -22.75
CA GLY A 194 -26.50 6.27 -23.56
C GLY A 194 -26.12 5.75 -24.94
N GLY A 195 -24.87 5.32 -25.13
CA GLY A 195 -24.31 5.12 -26.46
C GLY A 195 -24.20 6.43 -27.25
N GLY A 196 -23.63 6.38 -28.45
CA GLY A 196 -23.46 7.57 -29.31
C GLY A 196 -22.01 8.05 -29.42
N GLN A 197 -21.83 9.25 -29.98
CA GLN A 197 -20.53 9.88 -30.15
C GLN A 197 -20.24 10.87 -29.02
N PRO A 198 -19.03 10.88 -28.43
CA PRO A 198 -17.93 9.96 -28.70
C PRO A 198 -18.24 8.53 -28.23
N LYS A 199 -17.80 7.55 -28.99
CA LYS A 199 -17.92 6.15 -28.55
C LYS A 199 -17.01 5.87 -27.35
N GLN A 200 -17.27 4.76 -26.66
CA GLN A 200 -16.37 4.27 -25.64
C GLN A 200 -14.99 3.98 -26.24
N ALA A 201 -13.97 4.69 -25.77
CA ALA A 201 -12.59 4.54 -26.22
C ALA A 201 -11.62 5.29 -25.29
N VAL A 202 -10.34 5.01 -25.49
CA VAL A 202 -9.21 5.79 -25.01
C VAL A 202 -8.86 6.83 -26.07
N TYR A 203 -8.77 8.06 -25.61
CA TYR A 203 -8.39 9.23 -26.37
C TYR A 203 -7.16 9.87 -25.76
N TYR A 204 -6.57 10.82 -26.47
CA TYR A 204 -5.64 11.75 -25.86
C TYR A 204 -5.90 13.18 -26.29
N MET A 205 -5.42 14.09 -25.45
CA MET A 205 -5.52 15.54 -25.63
C MET A 205 -4.18 16.16 -25.24
N GLU A 206 -3.80 17.21 -25.96
CA GLU A 206 -2.65 18.04 -25.62
C GLU A 206 -3.03 19.04 -24.52
N VAL A 207 -2.11 19.30 -23.61
CA VAL A 207 -2.22 20.23 -22.49
C VAL A 207 -1.30 21.41 -22.75
N ASP A 208 -1.86 22.60 -22.94
CA ASP A 208 -1.06 23.81 -23.08
C ASP A 208 -0.49 24.30 -21.74
N ASP A 209 0.35 25.33 -21.76
CA ASP A 209 1.02 25.84 -20.55
C ASP A 209 0.05 26.50 -19.55
N ASP A 210 -1.18 26.81 -19.98
CA ASP A 210 -2.27 27.27 -19.12
C ASP A 210 -3.16 26.13 -18.63
N GLY A 211 -2.84 24.88 -18.98
CA GLY A 211 -3.59 23.70 -18.57
C GLY A 211 -4.86 23.46 -19.38
N ARG A 212 -5.05 24.15 -20.51
CA ARG A 212 -6.22 23.94 -21.38
C ARG A 212 -6.00 22.76 -22.31
N LEU A 213 -7.05 21.97 -22.51
CA LEU A 213 -7.03 20.80 -23.39
C LEU A 213 -7.32 21.17 -24.84
N ARG A 214 -6.59 20.54 -25.78
CA ARG A 214 -6.82 20.68 -27.22
C ARG A 214 -6.58 19.36 -27.96
N GLY A 215 -7.16 19.25 -29.14
CA GLY A 215 -6.84 18.18 -30.09
C GLY A 215 -7.22 16.80 -29.60
N ILE A 216 -8.52 16.54 -29.48
CA ILE A 216 -9.07 15.24 -29.11
C ILE A 216 -8.81 14.23 -30.21
N ARG A 217 -8.14 13.11 -29.89
CA ARG A 217 -7.88 12.03 -30.85
C ARG A 217 -8.08 10.66 -30.21
N GLU A 218 -8.78 9.77 -30.90
CA GLU A 218 -8.95 8.38 -30.48
C GLU A 218 -7.63 7.60 -30.69
N VAL A 219 -7.27 6.77 -29.72
CA VAL A 219 -6.05 5.95 -29.74
C VAL A 219 -6.37 4.44 -29.68
N SER A 220 -7.32 4.06 -28.83
CA SER A 220 -7.61 2.64 -28.55
C SER A 220 -9.07 2.48 -28.10
N ASP A 221 -9.63 1.29 -28.26
CA ASP A 221 -10.96 0.88 -27.75
C ASP A 221 -10.90 0.33 -26.32
N GLY A 222 -9.81 0.65 -25.60
CA GLY A 222 -9.51 0.05 -24.31
C GLY A 222 -10.28 0.60 -23.10
N CYS A 223 -10.03 0.00 -21.94
CA CYS A 223 -10.73 0.23 -20.67
C CYS A 223 -9.86 0.87 -19.57
N MET A 224 -8.67 1.36 -19.90
CA MET A 224 -7.73 1.98 -18.96
C MET A 224 -6.66 2.75 -19.72
N VAL A 225 -6.00 3.68 -19.05
CA VAL A 225 -4.88 4.45 -19.58
C VAL A 225 -3.70 4.41 -18.61
N GLY A 226 -2.53 4.05 -19.13
CA GLY A 226 -1.22 4.32 -18.56
C GLY A 226 -0.28 4.90 -19.63
N TRP A 227 0.94 5.23 -19.23
CA TRP A 227 1.90 5.90 -20.11
C TRP A 227 3.23 5.15 -20.16
N ARG A 228 3.82 5.12 -21.36
CA ARG A 228 5.24 4.87 -21.52
C ARG A 228 6.06 6.09 -21.08
N PRO A 229 7.29 5.91 -20.54
CA PRO A 229 8.12 7.04 -20.10
C PRO A 229 8.39 8.10 -21.17
N ASP A 230 8.30 7.73 -22.46
CA ASP A 230 8.47 8.65 -23.61
C ASP A 230 7.29 9.61 -23.86
N SER A 231 6.16 9.46 -23.14
CA SER A 231 4.93 10.25 -23.31
C SER A 231 4.28 10.16 -24.72
N GLN A 232 4.72 9.22 -25.56
CA GLN A 232 4.15 8.99 -26.90
C GLN A 232 3.25 7.76 -26.95
N VAL A 233 3.53 6.75 -26.13
CA VAL A 233 2.81 5.47 -26.13
C VAL A 233 1.92 5.33 -24.90
N PHE A 234 0.71 4.85 -25.13
CA PHE A 234 -0.31 4.57 -24.13
C PHE A 234 -0.32 3.08 -23.80
N LEU A 235 -0.41 2.76 -22.51
CA LEU A 235 -0.79 1.43 -22.05
C LEU A 235 -2.30 1.38 -21.91
N THR A 236 -2.94 0.40 -22.56
CA THR A 236 -4.39 0.23 -22.51
C THR A 236 -4.75 -1.23 -22.20
N CYS A 237 -5.94 -1.47 -21.66
CA CYS A 237 -6.51 -2.82 -21.54
C CYS A 237 -7.60 -3.05 -22.58
N ARG A 238 -7.72 -4.28 -23.08
CA ARG A 238 -8.82 -4.71 -23.96
C ARG A 238 -9.43 -6.00 -23.44
N ARG A 239 -10.75 -6.09 -23.46
CA ARG A 239 -11.46 -7.29 -23.00
C ARG A 239 -11.23 -8.47 -23.95
N THR A 240 -11.04 -9.65 -23.38
CA THR A 240 -10.97 -10.93 -24.07
C THR A 240 -12.10 -11.83 -23.54
N PRO A 241 -12.40 -12.97 -24.19
CA PRO A 241 -13.33 -13.94 -23.61
C PRO A 241 -12.88 -14.52 -22.25
N ALA A 242 -11.58 -14.44 -21.93
CA ALA A 242 -10.98 -15.05 -20.74
C ALA A 242 -10.47 -14.02 -19.71
N GLY A 243 -10.65 -12.71 -19.96
CA GLY A 243 -10.13 -11.65 -19.08
C GLY A 243 -9.91 -10.32 -19.80
N THR A 244 -8.77 -9.69 -19.55
CA THR A 244 -8.30 -8.48 -20.25
C THR A 244 -6.85 -8.67 -20.67
N SER A 245 -6.49 -8.15 -21.84
CA SER A 245 -5.10 -8.07 -22.30
C SER A 245 -4.61 -6.64 -22.28
N LEU A 246 -3.32 -6.46 -22.04
CA LEU A 246 -2.60 -5.21 -22.07
C LEU A 246 -2.05 -4.96 -23.46
N TRP A 247 -2.07 -3.69 -23.87
CA TRP A 247 -1.66 -3.25 -25.20
C TRP A 247 -0.88 -1.95 -25.13
N GLU A 248 0.14 -1.83 -25.98
CA GLU A 248 0.67 -0.55 -26.40
C GLU A 248 -0.22 0.03 -27.49
N SER A 249 -0.45 1.32 -27.45
CA SER A 249 -1.14 2.04 -28.52
C SER A 249 -0.54 3.44 -28.64
N ALA A 250 -0.33 3.93 -29.86
CA ALA A 250 0.20 5.26 -30.10
C ALA A 250 -0.64 6.04 -31.13
N PRO A 251 -0.57 7.39 -31.12
CA PRO A 251 -1.36 8.24 -32.02
C PRO A 251 -1.10 8.04 -33.52
N ASP A 252 0.06 7.49 -33.88
CA ASP A 252 0.44 7.17 -35.27
C ASP A 252 -0.23 5.89 -35.79
N GLY A 253 -1.04 5.24 -34.95
CA GLY A 253 -1.75 4.00 -35.27
C GLY A 253 -1.01 2.73 -34.83
N HIS A 254 0.19 2.83 -34.26
CA HIS A 254 0.87 1.67 -33.68
C HIS A 254 0.02 1.01 -32.60
N LYS A 255 -0.12 -0.31 -32.67
CA LYS A 255 -0.83 -1.15 -31.71
C LYS A 255 -0.09 -2.47 -31.54
N GLU A 256 0.36 -2.75 -30.33
CA GLU A 256 1.05 -4.00 -30.00
C GLU A 256 0.40 -4.64 -28.78
N ARG A 257 0.13 -5.94 -28.88
CA ARG A 257 -0.40 -6.71 -27.77
C ARG A 257 0.74 -7.12 -26.84
N LEU A 258 0.64 -6.72 -25.59
CA LEU A 258 1.61 -7.09 -24.58
C LEU A 258 1.27 -8.46 -23.99
N THR A 259 0.02 -8.71 -23.59
CA THR A 259 -0.33 -9.95 -22.89
C THR A 259 -1.45 -10.73 -23.58
N GLU A 260 -1.50 -12.04 -23.32
CA GLU A 260 -2.51 -12.94 -23.88
C GLU A 260 -3.90 -12.79 -23.25
N GLY A 261 -4.04 -12.02 -22.17
CA GLY A 261 -5.31 -11.76 -21.51
C GLY A 261 -6.06 -13.02 -21.12
N ARG A 262 -5.33 -13.95 -20.49
CA ARG A 262 -5.86 -15.18 -19.87
C ARG A 262 -6.35 -14.94 -18.44
N GLN A 263 -6.17 -13.73 -17.94
CA GLN A 263 -6.55 -13.23 -16.63
C GLN A 263 -7.10 -11.81 -16.78
N TRP A 264 -7.66 -11.28 -15.69
CA TRP A 264 -8.05 -9.88 -15.56
C TRP A 264 -6.82 -9.07 -15.20
N GLU A 265 -6.26 -8.35 -16.16
CA GLU A 265 -5.00 -7.63 -16.09
C GLU A 265 -5.23 -6.10 -16.12
N TYR A 266 -4.72 -5.40 -15.10
CA TYR A 266 -4.95 -3.96 -14.87
C TYR A 266 -3.74 -3.23 -14.29
N TRP A 267 -3.83 -1.89 -14.25
CA TRP A 267 -2.84 -0.93 -13.74
C TRP A 267 -1.41 -1.17 -14.22
N PRO A 268 -1.17 -1.27 -15.55
CA PRO A 268 0.16 -1.48 -16.07
C PRO A 268 1.00 -0.20 -15.92
N ALA A 269 2.25 -0.39 -15.56
CA ALA A 269 3.26 0.66 -15.53
C ALA A 269 4.57 0.12 -16.12
N TYR A 270 5.34 0.97 -16.79
CA TYR A 270 6.66 0.59 -17.29
C TYR A 270 7.74 0.72 -16.22
N SER A 271 8.80 -0.07 -16.40
CA SER A 271 10.11 0.29 -15.88
C SER A 271 10.61 1.58 -16.53
N PRO A 272 11.47 2.39 -15.87
CA PRO A 272 11.94 3.65 -16.45
C PRO A 272 12.69 3.53 -17.79
N ASP A 273 13.30 2.37 -18.05
CA ASP A 273 13.98 2.04 -19.32
C ASP A 273 13.04 1.42 -20.37
N ALA A 274 11.74 1.32 -20.04
CA ALA A 274 10.67 0.70 -20.81
C ALA A 274 10.92 -0.76 -21.24
N GLN A 275 11.90 -1.45 -20.64
CA GLN A 275 12.22 -2.85 -20.96
C GLN A 275 11.24 -3.84 -20.32
N TYR A 276 10.53 -3.41 -19.28
CA TYR A 276 9.56 -4.21 -18.55
C TYR A 276 8.27 -3.46 -18.32
N ILE A 277 7.21 -4.23 -18.11
CA ILE A 277 5.94 -3.74 -17.56
C ILE A 277 5.64 -4.50 -16.28
N VAL A 278 5.06 -3.80 -15.32
CA VAL A 278 4.44 -4.36 -14.11
C VAL A 278 2.94 -4.12 -14.17
N TYR A 279 2.13 -5.05 -13.67
CA TYR A 279 0.67 -4.97 -13.71
C TYR A 279 0.04 -5.85 -12.62
N GLY A 280 -1.20 -5.56 -12.24
CA GLY A 280 -2.01 -6.45 -11.41
C GLY A 280 -2.75 -7.46 -12.29
N ALA A 281 -2.81 -8.73 -11.87
CA ALA A 281 -3.57 -9.76 -12.59
C ALA A 281 -4.39 -10.63 -11.63
N SER A 282 -5.63 -10.97 -12.02
CA SER A 282 -6.53 -11.83 -11.25
C SER A 282 -7.15 -12.93 -12.11
N PRO A 283 -7.30 -14.17 -11.60
CA PRO A 283 -7.99 -15.24 -12.33
C PRO A 283 -9.51 -15.04 -12.44
N SER A 284 -10.09 -14.14 -11.64
CA SER A 284 -11.54 -13.90 -11.57
C SER A 284 -11.91 -12.47 -11.95
N ASP A 285 -13.08 -12.31 -12.58
CA ASP A 285 -13.61 -10.99 -12.94
C ASP A 285 -14.16 -10.26 -11.72
N GLN A 286 -13.26 -9.72 -10.90
CA GLN A 286 -13.62 -8.83 -9.82
C GLN A 286 -13.17 -7.43 -10.23
N HIS A 287 -14.03 -6.73 -11.00
CA HIS A 287 -13.86 -5.29 -11.31
C HIS A 287 -13.79 -4.41 -10.05
N ASP A 288 -14.11 -4.99 -8.89
CA ASP A 288 -13.97 -4.34 -7.60
C ASP A 288 -12.54 -4.46 -7.08
N SER A 289 -11.86 -3.31 -7.05
CA SER A 289 -10.51 -3.17 -6.51
C SER A 289 -10.42 -3.51 -5.01
N ASP A 290 -11.52 -3.50 -4.26
CA ASP A 290 -11.50 -3.79 -2.83
C ASP A 290 -11.62 -5.29 -2.49
N THR A 291 -12.07 -6.11 -3.44
CA THR A 291 -12.34 -7.54 -3.24
C THR A 291 -11.59 -8.46 -4.21
N GLY A 292 -11.20 -7.96 -5.38
CA GLY A 292 -10.50 -8.75 -6.39
C GLY A 292 -9.16 -9.29 -5.94
N ASN A 293 -8.93 -10.60 -6.13
CA ASN A 293 -7.64 -11.23 -5.81
C ASN A 293 -6.61 -10.93 -6.91
N TYR A 294 -6.17 -9.67 -6.98
CA TYR A 294 -5.13 -9.21 -7.89
C TYR A 294 -3.75 -9.42 -7.28
N GLU A 295 -2.83 -9.83 -8.13
CA GLU A 295 -1.44 -10.09 -7.76
C GLU A 295 -0.52 -9.36 -8.73
N ILE A 296 0.61 -8.89 -8.22
CA ILE A 296 1.57 -8.13 -9.00
C ILE A 296 2.40 -9.08 -9.87
N HIS A 297 2.43 -8.79 -11.17
CA HIS A 297 3.20 -9.50 -12.16
C HIS A 297 4.13 -8.55 -12.88
N VAL A 298 5.29 -9.06 -13.30
CA VAL A 298 6.26 -8.36 -14.13
C VAL A 298 6.55 -9.17 -15.38
N ARG A 299 6.73 -8.50 -16.52
CA ARG A 299 7.17 -9.15 -17.75
C ARG A 299 8.00 -8.21 -18.60
N ARG A 300 8.80 -8.78 -19.49
CA ARG A 300 9.56 -8.01 -20.48
C ARG A 300 8.61 -7.45 -21.55
N THR A 301 8.83 -6.21 -21.97
CA THR A 301 7.99 -5.52 -22.96
C THR A 301 7.94 -6.29 -24.28
N GLY A 302 9.10 -6.67 -24.83
CA GLY A 302 9.22 -7.40 -26.10
C GLY A 302 8.85 -8.89 -26.05
N GLY A 303 8.09 -9.33 -25.05
CA GLY A 303 7.64 -10.72 -24.95
C GLY A 303 8.39 -11.58 -23.92
N GLY A 304 7.81 -12.73 -23.64
CA GLY A 304 8.25 -13.67 -22.60
C GLY A 304 7.16 -13.96 -21.57
N GLU A 305 7.36 -15.04 -20.83
CA GLU A 305 6.44 -15.45 -19.76
C GLU A 305 6.48 -14.44 -18.60
N PRO A 306 5.31 -14.08 -18.04
CA PRO A 306 5.25 -13.19 -16.89
C PRO A 306 5.73 -13.89 -15.62
N LEU A 307 6.37 -13.12 -14.74
CA LEU A 307 6.77 -13.51 -13.40
C LEU A 307 5.79 -12.91 -12.40
N ARG A 308 5.10 -13.77 -11.62
CA ARG A 308 4.28 -13.33 -10.48
C ARG A 308 5.18 -13.03 -9.27
N LEU A 309 5.00 -11.86 -8.67
CA LEU A 309 5.82 -11.35 -7.58
C LEU A 309 5.16 -11.45 -6.21
N THR A 310 3.82 -11.50 -6.16
CA THR A 310 3.06 -11.53 -4.91
C THR A 310 2.15 -12.75 -4.84
N PHE A 311 1.90 -13.21 -3.61
CA PHE A 311 1.17 -14.44 -3.30
C PHE A 311 0.33 -14.24 -2.04
N HIS A 312 -0.84 -13.62 -2.19
CA HIS A 312 -1.78 -13.35 -1.13
C HIS A 312 -3.21 -13.31 -1.66
N SER A 313 -4.17 -13.85 -0.91
CA SER A 313 -5.60 -13.80 -1.28
C SER A 313 -6.26 -12.43 -1.07
N ALA A 314 -5.47 -11.38 -0.80
CA ALA A 314 -5.97 -10.02 -0.68
C ALA A 314 -5.45 -9.21 -1.86
N PRO A 315 -6.18 -8.19 -2.33
CA PRO A 315 -5.78 -7.41 -3.50
C PRO A 315 -4.42 -6.76 -3.32
N ASP A 316 -3.56 -6.94 -4.33
CA ASP A 316 -2.37 -6.15 -4.60
C ASP A 316 -2.58 -5.37 -5.91
N LEU A 317 -2.56 -4.04 -5.85
CA LEU A 317 -2.98 -3.15 -6.94
C LEU A 317 -2.02 -2.00 -7.18
N GLU A 318 -2.27 -1.29 -8.28
CA GLU A 318 -1.68 0.01 -8.58
C GLU A 318 -0.14 -0.03 -8.48
N PRO A 319 0.55 -0.99 -9.12
CA PRO A 319 1.99 -1.08 -9.04
C PRO A 319 2.66 0.10 -9.76
N ALA A 320 3.70 0.63 -9.14
CA ALA A 320 4.55 1.68 -9.69
C ALA A 320 6.02 1.28 -9.59
N TRP A 321 6.77 1.51 -10.66
CA TRP A 321 8.20 1.24 -10.71
C TRP A 321 8.99 2.39 -10.10
N THR A 322 9.89 2.08 -9.19
CA THR A 322 10.66 3.07 -8.39
C THR A 322 11.90 3.63 -9.09
N GLY A 323 12.28 3.04 -10.23
CA GLY A 323 13.60 3.20 -10.85
C GLY A 323 14.78 2.66 -10.03
N ALA A 324 15.99 3.14 -10.31
CA ALA A 324 17.22 2.68 -9.64
C ALA A 324 17.35 3.15 -8.18
N ALA A 325 16.60 4.19 -7.79
CA ALA A 325 16.73 4.86 -6.49
C ALA A 325 16.41 3.96 -5.29
N LEU A 326 15.43 3.04 -5.43
CA LEU A 326 15.11 2.02 -4.44
C LEU A 326 15.75 0.66 -4.73
N ALA A 327 16.45 0.50 -5.86
CA ALA A 327 17.26 -0.70 -6.16
C ALA A 327 18.56 -0.71 -5.36
N ALA A 328 19.16 0.47 -5.14
CA ALA A 328 20.48 0.63 -4.53
C ALA A 328 20.52 0.45 -3.00
N LYS A 329 19.36 0.27 -2.34
CA LYS A 329 19.25 0.10 -0.88
C LYS A 329 18.98 -1.35 -0.45
N ASP A 330 19.34 -2.34 -1.26
CA ASP A 330 19.36 -3.74 -0.84
C ASP A 330 20.77 -4.34 -0.97
N PRO A 331 21.71 -4.01 -0.05
CA PRO A 331 22.82 -4.89 0.19
C PRO A 331 22.29 -6.08 0.99
N ALA A 332 22.31 -7.26 0.38
CA ALA A 332 22.05 -8.54 1.02
C ALA A 332 22.59 -8.55 2.48
N GLY A 333 21.69 -8.40 3.46
CA GLY A 333 22.09 -8.38 4.88
C GLY A 333 21.35 -7.40 5.81
N GLN A 334 20.58 -6.44 5.31
CA GLN A 334 19.66 -5.68 6.18
C GLN A 334 18.26 -6.29 6.16
N ALA A 335 17.95 -7.04 7.22
CA ALA A 335 16.59 -7.38 7.61
C ALA A 335 15.69 -6.12 7.52
N PRO A 336 14.41 -6.25 7.16
CA PRO A 336 13.55 -5.13 6.78
C PRO A 336 13.64 -4.00 7.80
N GLY A 337 14.25 -2.88 7.37
CA GLY A 337 14.31 -1.62 8.10
C GLY A 337 12.99 -0.85 8.06
N ALA A 338 11.86 -1.55 8.08
CA ALA A 338 10.57 -0.92 8.36
C ALA A 338 10.46 -0.83 9.89
N GLU A 339 10.92 0.28 10.45
CA GLU A 339 10.52 0.67 11.79
C GLU A 339 9.00 0.80 11.81
N LEU A 340 8.31 -0.16 12.42
CA LEU A 340 6.86 -0.07 12.56
C LEU A 340 6.57 0.92 13.69
N ILE A 341 6.16 2.13 13.36
CA ILE A 341 5.82 3.18 14.33
C ILE A 341 4.32 3.17 14.60
N TYR A 342 3.93 3.13 15.88
CA TYR A 342 2.55 3.24 16.34
C TYR A 342 2.46 4.37 17.37
N GLU A 343 1.86 5.48 16.98
CA GLU A 343 1.46 6.55 17.91
C GLU A 343 0.28 6.07 18.75
N ALA A 344 0.31 6.33 20.06
CA ALA A 344 -0.66 5.78 21.00
C ALA A 344 -2.07 6.36 20.83
N GLU A 345 -2.15 7.61 20.39
CA GLU A 345 -3.39 8.33 20.10
C GLU A 345 -4.06 7.91 18.80
N ALA A 346 -3.37 7.16 17.93
CA ALA A 346 -3.91 6.71 16.65
C ALA A 346 -4.89 5.52 16.80
N TYR A 347 -5.13 5.04 18.01
CA TYR A 347 -6.11 4.00 18.31
C TYR A 347 -7.53 4.59 18.41
N HIS A 348 -8.54 3.93 17.82
CA HIS A 348 -9.90 4.48 17.78
C HIS A 348 -10.55 4.63 19.18
N HIS A 349 -10.08 3.88 20.19
CA HIS A 349 -10.57 3.96 21.59
C HIS A 349 -9.47 3.59 22.61
N PRO A 350 -8.46 4.44 22.86
CA PRO A 350 -7.46 4.13 23.88
C PRO A 350 -8.16 4.07 25.24
N PRO A 351 -7.83 3.12 26.14
CA PRO A 351 -8.40 3.06 27.48
C PRO A 351 -7.94 4.20 28.41
N GLY A 352 -7.17 5.17 27.88
CA GLY A 352 -6.74 6.39 28.54
C GLY A 352 -7.28 7.65 27.84
N GLN A 353 -6.86 8.83 28.33
CA GLN A 353 -7.23 10.12 27.77
C GLN A 353 -6.15 10.58 26.79
N VAL A 354 -6.53 10.92 25.56
CA VAL A 354 -5.62 11.61 24.64
C VAL A 354 -5.45 13.06 25.11
N VAL A 355 -4.21 13.45 25.43
CA VAL A 355 -3.87 14.77 25.96
C VAL A 355 -2.81 15.44 25.08
N ALA A 356 -2.80 16.77 25.05
CA ALA A 356 -1.71 17.52 24.44
C ALA A 356 -0.45 17.40 25.31
N ASP A 357 0.68 17.04 24.72
CA ASP A 357 1.98 16.94 25.39
C ASP A 357 3.08 17.38 24.42
N GLY A 358 3.68 18.55 24.67
CA GLY A 358 4.72 19.12 23.80
C GLY A 358 6.03 18.32 23.75
N GLN A 359 6.21 17.31 24.60
CA GLN A 359 7.36 16.40 24.56
C GLN A 359 7.08 15.11 23.77
N ALA A 360 5.83 14.89 23.40
CA ALA A 360 5.39 13.76 22.58
C ALA A 360 5.66 14.02 21.08
N SER A 361 5.79 12.94 20.30
CA SER A 361 6.34 12.98 18.95
C SER A 361 5.41 13.66 17.92
N GLU A 362 4.09 13.62 18.16
CA GLU A 362 3.07 14.40 17.42
C GLU A 362 2.37 15.46 18.30
N GLY A 363 2.98 15.82 19.43
CA GLY A 363 2.42 16.80 20.37
C GLY A 363 1.21 16.28 21.18
N LYS A 364 0.93 14.98 21.12
CA LYS A 364 -0.15 14.30 21.85
C LYS A 364 0.35 13.00 22.47
N ALA A 365 -0.31 12.57 23.55
CA ALA A 365 -0.01 11.31 24.22
C ALA A 365 -1.28 10.70 24.81
N VAL A 366 -1.25 9.39 25.08
CA VAL A 366 -2.28 8.71 25.88
C VAL A 366 -1.88 8.75 27.35
N LEU A 367 -2.62 9.50 28.15
CA LEU A 367 -2.53 9.53 29.60
C LEU A 367 -3.43 8.46 30.21
N VAL A 368 -2.86 7.59 31.04
CA VAL A 368 -3.61 6.74 31.97
C VAL A 368 -3.35 7.24 33.39
N PRO A 369 -4.34 7.90 34.02
CA PRO A 369 -4.22 8.37 35.39
C PRO A 369 -4.02 7.21 36.37
N ARG A 370 -3.28 7.42 37.45
CA ARG A 370 -3.08 6.41 38.51
C ARG A 370 -4.38 5.93 39.15
N SER A 371 -5.45 6.72 39.05
CA SER A 371 -6.79 6.36 39.53
C SER A 371 -7.55 5.40 38.60
N SER A 372 -7.00 5.06 37.44
CA SER A 372 -7.66 4.20 36.46
C SER A 372 -7.79 2.77 36.99
N PRO A 373 -8.97 2.13 36.88
CA PRO A 373 -9.09 0.70 37.18
C PRO A 373 -8.26 -0.06 36.15
N GLY A 374 -7.34 -0.92 36.61
CA GLY A 374 -6.26 -1.51 35.81
C GLY A 374 -6.66 -1.83 34.37
N ALA A 375 -6.07 -1.08 33.43
CA ALA A 375 -6.33 -1.19 32.00
C ALA A 375 -5.08 -1.72 31.27
N SER A 376 -5.23 -2.16 30.03
CA SER A 376 -4.10 -2.38 29.13
C SER A 376 -4.31 -1.57 27.87
N VAL A 377 -3.36 -0.68 27.54
CA VAL A 377 -3.36 -0.03 26.22
C VAL A 377 -2.72 -1.01 25.25
N VAL A 378 -3.50 -1.46 24.27
CA VAL A 378 -3.08 -2.41 23.24
C VAL A 378 -2.78 -1.64 21.97
N HIS A 379 -1.56 -1.78 21.45
CA HIS A 379 -1.18 -1.28 20.14
C HIS A 379 -1.03 -2.46 19.19
N GLY A 380 -1.66 -2.36 18.02
CA GLY A 380 -1.90 -3.48 17.11
C GLY A 380 -3.37 -3.51 16.68
N GLN A 381 -3.79 -4.35 15.74
CA GLN A 381 -3.12 -5.55 15.23
C GLN A 381 -1.94 -5.23 14.30
N TYR A 382 -0.84 -5.91 14.54
CA TYR A 382 0.30 -6.02 13.63
C TYR A 382 0.02 -7.23 12.73
N ASP A 383 -0.32 -6.96 11.49
CA ASP A 383 -0.96 -7.96 10.64
C ASP A 383 0.06 -8.89 9.96
N TYR A 384 1.34 -8.48 9.85
CA TYR A 384 2.44 -9.32 9.39
C TYR A 384 3.84 -8.81 9.80
N LEU A 385 4.62 -9.64 10.49
CA LEU A 385 6.07 -9.49 10.71
C LEU A 385 6.76 -10.80 10.28
N PRO A 386 7.84 -10.77 9.47
CA PRO A 386 8.58 -11.98 9.09
C PRO A 386 9.12 -12.77 10.30
N ALA A 387 9.54 -14.01 10.06
CA ALA A 387 10.33 -14.73 11.06
C ALA A 387 11.64 -13.97 11.29
N GLY A 388 12.04 -13.80 12.55
CA GLY A 388 13.20 -12.97 12.88
C GLY A 388 13.27 -12.55 14.33
N SER A 389 14.32 -11.82 14.66
CA SER A 389 14.50 -11.18 15.95
C SER A 389 14.14 -9.70 15.86
N TYR A 390 13.47 -9.20 16.88
CA TYR A 390 12.92 -7.84 16.90
C TYR A 390 13.13 -7.17 18.26
N VAL A 391 13.10 -5.85 18.26
CA VAL A 391 13.06 -5.01 19.46
C VAL A 391 11.84 -4.10 19.36
N ALA A 392 10.94 -4.21 20.33
CA ALA A 392 9.86 -3.25 20.56
C ALA A 392 10.35 -2.17 21.53
N ARG A 393 10.22 -0.88 21.17
CA ARG A 393 10.56 0.26 22.02
C ARG A 393 9.28 0.97 22.43
N PHE A 394 9.06 1.08 23.72
CA PHE A 394 7.89 1.76 24.30
C PHE A 394 8.35 3.12 24.81
N ARG A 395 7.93 4.22 24.17
CA ARG A 395 8.26 5.58 24.61
C ARG A 395 7.25 6.02 25.67
N LEU A 396 7.68 5.98 26.93
CA LEU A 396 6.83 6.18 28.12
C LEU A 396 7.36 7.29 29.00
N ARG A 397 6.46 7.93 29.76
CA ARG A 397 6.80 8.88 30.82
C ARG A 397 5.90 8.67 32.03
N ALA A 398 6.47 8.71 33.23
CA ALA A 398 5.72 8.64 34.47
C ALA A 398 5.69 9.99 35.18
N ALA A 399 4.55 10.29 35.81
CA ALA A 399 4.35 11.39 36.75
C ALA A 399 3.62 10.88 37.99
N ALA A 400 3.67 11.64 39.10
CA ALA A 400 2.95 11.32 40.34
C ALA A 400 3.18 9.87 40.85
N VAL A 401 4.43 9.39 40.80
CA VAL A 401 4.80 8.02 41.15
C VAL A 401 4.59 7.75 42.64
N GLY A 402 3.78 6.73 42.95
CA GLY A 402 3.49 6.22 44.29
C GLY A 402 4.26 4.93 44.57
N GLY A 403 5.17 4.96 45.55
CA GLY A 403 5.90 3.79 46.02
C GLY A 403 7.04 3.32 45.11
N GLN A 404 7.59 2.14 45.43
CA GLN A 404 8.75 1.53 44.75
C GLN A 404 8.36 0.29 43.91
N GLY A 405 7.06 0.00 43.81
CA GLY A 405 6.52 -1.12 43.05
C GLY A 405 6.58 -0.89 41.53
N PRO A 406 6.27 -1.91 40.73
CA PRO A 406 6.15 -1.76 39.29
C PRO A 406 5.03 -0.77 38.91
N LEU A 407 5.25 -0.02 37.84
CA LEU A 407 4.33 1.00 37.31
C LEU A 407 3.43 0.44 36.21
N ALA A 408 3.98 -0.46 35.39
CA ALA A 408 3.29 -1.11 34.28
C ALA A 408 4.00 -2.43 33.92
N ARG A 409 3.34 -3.25 33.10
CA ARG A 409 3.94 -4.39 32.40
C ARG A 409 3.84 -4.17 30.90
N LEU A 410 4.95 -4.35 30.18
CA LEU A 410 5.02 -4.31 28.74
C LEU A 410 4.97 -5.73 28.23
N ASP A 411 4.06 -6.02 27.31
CA ASP A 411 3.95 -7.33 26.67
C ASP A 411 4.06 -7.18 25.14
N VAL A 412 4.75 -8.10 24.49
CA VAL A 412 4.57 -8.41 23.07
C VAL A 412 3.80 -9.72 23.00
N ALA A 413 2.61 -9.72 22.42
CA ALA A 413 1.73 -10.88 22.37
C ALA A 413 1.25 -11.18 20.94
N LYS A 414 0.75 -12.39 20.72
CA LYS A 414 0.12 -12.85 19.48
C LYS A 414 -1.35 -13.18 19.73
N GLY A 415 -2.22 -13.00 18.72
CA GLY A 415 -3.66 -13.28 18.73
C GLY A 415 -4.02 -14.54 19.53
N GLY A 416 -5.01 -14.41 20.44
CA GLY A 416 -5.35 -15.44 21.43
C GLY A 416 -4.61 -15.32 22.77
N GLY A 417 -3.82 -14.28 22.97
CA GLY A 417 -3.23 -13.93 24.28
C GLY A 417 -1.86 -14.55 24.57
N LYS A 418 -1.22 -15.22 23.61
CA LYS A 418 0.12 -15.81 23.80
C LYS A 418 1.17 -14.70 23.89
N VAL A 419 1.78 -14.52 25.05
CA VAL A 419 2.87 -13.56 25.27
C VAL A 419 4.20 -14.13 24.74
N LEU A 420 4.86 -13.38 23.86
CA LEU A 420 6.17 -13.69 23.28
C LEU A 420 7.31 -13.09 24.11
N ALA A 421 7.10 -11.90 24.66
CA ALA A 421 8.03 -11.23 25.56
C ALA A 421 7.26 -10.36 26.55
N SER A 422 7.80 -10.23 27.77
CA SER A 422 7.20 -9.41 28.83
C SER A 422 8.28 -8.75 29.69
N ARG A 423 8.03 -7.53 30.16
CA ARG A 423 8.90 -6.80 31.10
C ARG A 423 8.10 -5.89 32.01
N GLU A 424 8.41 -5.89 33.32
CA GLU A 424 7.93 -4.88 34.26
C GLU A 424 8.69 -3.56 34.09
N VAL A 425 7.94 -2.45 34.16
CA VAL A 425 8.48 -1.09 34.23
C VAL A 425 8.51 -0.66 35.69
N ARG A 426 9.64 -0.20 36.20
CA ARG A 426 9.82 0.30 37.57
C ARG A 426 10.13 1.79 37.56
N PRO A 427 9.99 2.50 38.71
CA PRO A 427 10.27 3.93 38.81
C PRO A 427 11.64 4.33 38.24
N LYS A 428 12.66 3.49 38.43
CA LYS A 428 14.02 3.75 37.90
C LYS A 428 14.16 3.64 36.39
N ASP A 429 13.26 2.91 35.71
CA ASP A 429 13.24 2.83 34.25
C ASP A 429 12.69 4.14 33.65
N LEU A 430 12.01 4.96 34.46
CA LEU A 430 11.41 6.24 34.09
C LEU A 430 11.85 7.33 35.09
N PRO A 431 13.13 7.75 35.10
CA PRO A 431 13.74 8.57 36.16
C PRO A 431 13.18 10.00 36.35
N GLY A 432 12.04 10.33 35.72
CA GLY A 432 11.42 11.65 35.74
C GLY A 432 12.08 12.64 34.78
N GLY A 433 11.33 13.64 34.33
CA GLY A 433 11.86 14.74 33.50
C GLY A 433 11.62 14.63 31.98
N GLY A 434 11.11 13.50 31.47
CA GLY A 434 10.74 13.37 30.07
C GLY A 434 10.38 11.93 29.65
N TYR A 435 10.18 11.72 28.36
CA TYR A 435 9.94 10.40 27.79
C TYR A 435 11.22 9.56 27.73
N THR A 436 11.10 8.28 28.05
CA THR A 436 12.17 7.28 27.96
C THR A 436 11.70 6.12 27.10
N GLU A 437 12.60 5.59 26.28
CA GLU A 437 12.33 4.39 25.49
C GLU A 437 12.70 3.14 26.30
N ILE A 438 11.72 2.29 26.55
CA ILE A 438 11.92 0.99 27.18
C ILE A 438 11.91 -0.08 26.10
N GLU A 439 13.03 -0.78 25.94
CA GLU A 439 13.19 -1.84 24.95
C GLU A 439 12.73 -3.21 25.48
N LEU A 440 12.09 -3.97 24.60
CA LEU A 440 11.63 -5.34 24.82
C LEU A 440 11.93 -6.18 23.57
N ALA A 441 12.86 -7.12 23.69
CA ALA A 441 13.28 -7.98 22.58
C ALA A 441 12.37 -9.21 22.48
N PHE A 442 12.02 -9.60 21.25
CA PHE A 442 11.24 -10.82 20.99
C PHE A 442 11.69 -11.53 19.71
N GLU A 443 11.27 -12.78 19.57
CA GLU A 443 11.58 -13.61 18.40
C GLU A 443 10.30 -14.18 17.80
N LEU A 444 10.32 -14.30 16.47
CA LEU A 444 9.31 -14.95 15.66
C LEU A 444 9.96 -16.14 14.96
N ASP A 445 9.56 -17.35 15.35
CA ASP A 445 9.96 -18.62 14.75
C ASP A 445 9.42 -18.79 13.33
N LYS A 446 8.26 -18.18 13.08
CA LYS A 446 7.58 -18.08 11.79
C LYS A 446 6.97 -16.69 11.66
N PRO A 447 6.62 -16.24 10.44
CA PRO A 447 5.94 -14.96 10.28
C PRO A 447 4.74 -14.81 11.22
N GLY A 448 4.70 -13.71 11.97
CA GLY A 448 3.69 -13.38 12.96
C GLY A 448 2.58 -12.53 12.35
N LYS A 449 1.32 -12.97 12.50
CA LYS A 449 0.11 -12.16 12.34
C LYS A 449 -0.51 -11.90 13.72
N ASP A 450 -1.36 -10.89 13.83
CA ASP A 450 -2.04 -10.48 15.07
C ASP A 450 -1.09 -10.23 16.22
N LEU A 451 0.09 -9.65 15.94
CA LEU A 451 0.99 -9.23 17.01
C LEU A 451 0.37 -8.00 17.70
N GLU A 452 0.61 -7.86 19.00
CA GLU A 452 0.13 -6.76 19.83
C GLU A 452 1.22 -6.35 20.81
N CYS A 453 1.50 -5.05 20.90
CA CYS A 453 2.33 -4.49 21.95
C CYS A 453 1.42 -3.85 23.00
N ARG A 454 1.47 -4.36 24.23
CA ARG A 454 0.55 -4.00 25.30
C ARG A 454 1.29 -3.30 26.41
N VAL A 455 0.71 -2.21 26.93
CA VAL A 455 1.12 -1.58 28.19
C VAL A 455 0.01 -1.84 29.19
N ALA A 456 0.22 -2.81 30.09
CA ALA A 456 -0.71 -3.15 31.16
C ALA A 456 -0.40 -2.30 32.40
N PHE A 457 -1.33 -1.44 32.78
CA PHE A 457 -1.15 -0.45 33.83
C PHE A 457 -1.42 -1.03 35.21
N ILE A 458 -0.65 -0.59 36.19
CA ILE A 458 -0.83 -0.97 37.59
C ILE A 458 -1.57 0.16 38.31
N PRO A 459 -2.83 -0.05 38.73
CA PRO A 459 -3.60 0.97 39.43
C PRO A 459 -2.89 1.48 40.69
N GLY A 460 -2.97 2.78 40.93
CA GLY A 460 -2.39 3.46 42.08
C GLY A 460 -0.89 3.75 41.99
N ALA A 461 -0.19 3.25 40.97
CA ALA A 461 1.27 3.32 40.90
C ALA A 461 1.81 4.66 40.34
N ALA A 462 1.28 5.16 39.22
CA ALA A 462 1.71 6.43 38.63
C ALA A 462 0.71 6.92 37.57
N ASP A 463 0.74 8.22 37.28
CA ASP A 463 0.17 8.77 36.06
C ASP A 463 1.14 8.44 34.92
N LEU A 464 0.73 7.61 33.97
CA LEU A 464 1.62 7.12 32.92
C LEU A 464 1.16 7.66 31.56
N TYR A 465 2.10 8.22 30.83
CA TYR A 465 1.93 8.76 29.49
C TYR A 465 2.60 7.81 28.50
N ILE A 466 1.87 7.41 27.46
CA ILE A 466 2.39 6.68 26.31
C ILE A 466 2.39 7.62 25.13
N ASP A 467 3.56 7.75 24.49
CA ASP A 467 3.70 8.49 23.24
C ASP A 467 3.58 7.52 22.06
N ARG A 468 4.57 6.66 21.85
CA ARG A 468 4.59 5.72 20.74
C ARG A 468 5.26 4.40 21.07
N ILE A 469 4.99 3.40 20.25
CA ILE A 469 5.68 2.13 20.25
C ILE A 469 6.31 1.91 18.87
N THR A 470 7.61 1.59 18.84
CA THR A 470 8.29 1.23 17.59
C THR A 470 8.73 -0.22 17.61
N VAL A 471 8.63 -0.93 16.49
CA VAL A 471 9.17 -2.29 16.33
C VAL A 471 10.18 -2.30 15.19
N THR A 472 11.42 -2.69 15.49
CA THR A 472 12.51 -2.81 14.50
C THR A 472 13.12 -4.20 14.53
N ALA A 473 13.69 -4.64 13.41
CA ALA A 473 14.56 -5.81 13.40
C ALA A 473 15.71 -5.65 14.43
N ALA A 474 16.03 -6.71 15.16
CA ALA A 474 17.13 -6.70 16.10
C ALA A 474 18.48 -6.71 15.35
N PRO A 475 19.53 -6.07 15.89
CA PRO A 475 20.87 -6.14 15.31
C PRO A 475 21.35 -7.60 15.18
N PRO A 476 22.12 -7.95 14.12
CA PRO A 476 22.61 -9.31 13.89
C PRO A 476 23.41 -9.91 15.07
N HIS A 477 23.99 -9.05 15.91
CA HIS A 477 24.83 -9.44 17.04
C HIS A 477 24.11 -9.40 18.40
N LEU A 478 22.78 -9.21 18.42
CA LEU A 478 22.01 -9.23 19.66
C LEU A 478 21.94 -10.68 20.19
N SER A 479 22.93 -11.07 21.00
CA SER A 479 23.05 -12.42 21.55
C SER A 479 21.86 -12.79 22.45
N GLY A 480 21.59 -14.08 22.63
CA GLY A 480 20.57 -14.55 23.57
C GLY A 480 20.81 -14.12 25.03
N TYR A 481 22.03 -13.70 25.36
CA TYR A 481 22.35 -13.08 26.65
C TYR A 481 21.87 -11.61 26.72
N LEU A 482 22.13 -10.81 25.68
CA LEU A 482 21.65 -9.42 25.59
C LEU A 482 20.13 -9.33 25.52
N LYS A 483 19.47 -10.25 24.80
CA LYS A 483 17.99 -10.35 24.81
C LYS A 483 17.43 -10.59 26.21
N ARG A 484 18.09 -11.47 26.99
CA ARG A 484 17.71 -11.74 28.38
C ARG A 484 17.96 -10.54 29.31
N LEU A 485 19.01 -9.74 29.05
CA LEU A 485 19.26 -8.50 29.79
C LEU A 485 18.21 -7.43 29.48
N LEU A 486 17.86 -7.23 28.20
CA LEU A 486 16.82 -6.27 27.79
C LEU A 486 15.44 -6.62 28.37
N ASN A 487 15.13 -7.91 28.49
CA ASN A 487 13.83 -8.39 28.96
C ASN A 487 13.75 -8.54 30.50
N LYS A 488 14.87 -8.45 31.22
CA LYS A 488 14.86 -8.41 32.69
C LYS A 488 14.57 -6.98 33.14
N SER A 489 13.62 -6.82 34.06
CA SER A 489 13.67 -5.64 34.95
C SER A 489 14.99 -5.78 35.71
N LEU A 490 15.92 -4.82 35.54
CA LEU A 490 17.17 -4.83 36.30
C LEU A 490 16.81 -4.91 37.79
N GLY A 491 17.00 -6.06 38.43
CA GLY A 491 16.66 -6.28 39.83
C GLY A 491 17.96 -6.56 40.58
N ARG A 492 18.28 -5.69 41.55
CA ARG A 492 19.40 -5.64 42.51
C ARG A 492 20.76 -6.19 42.02
N GLY A 493 21.77 -5.32 42.08
CA GLY A 493 23.13 -5.63 41.66
C GLY A 493 23.69 -6.92 42.21
N GLU A 494 24.52 -7.54 41.38
CA GLU A 494 25.74 -8.23 41.79
C GLU A 494 26.91 -7.56 41.07
#